data_AF-A0A0Q5CL47-F1
#
_entry.id   AF-A0A0Q5CL47-F1
#
_cell.length_a   1.000
_cell.length_b   1.000
_cell.length_c   1.000
_cell.angle_alpha   90.00
_cell.angle_beta   90.00
_cell.angle_gamma   90.00
#
_symmetry.space_group_name_H-M   'P 1'
#
loop_
_entity.id
_entity.type
_entity.pdbx_description
1 polymer ?
#
loop_
_entity_poly.entity_id
_entity_poly.type
_entity_poly.pdbx_seq_one_letter_code
_entity_poly.pdbx_strand_id
1 'polypeptide(L)'
;MMKHRYRAYGTAVIASAALLSGLGVSGTAIAAPAVAHSSGAASLDSARGGTSGDRQDAAAERRNACAIRALLSRGFADPSSSSARRLAAALVAPGAVGHGTGATSGPEGLLAQFAADRKRVPGAHAVVKHLAADGDLVAVHWQIAPDPRDERRGEAAVDLFRMRHGKVVEHWSLDQPIATGTPASGNTNTMFSDLYRPAKPTKAPSERQEERNRTFAVSAYNTLFRDHDVSVLDRSFDPAYLQHNPVAPNGTAALKQLFGSGAQFPAQQSVISLSDGDIVWTFSQTVGAKPGDPLLAADLFRVDAGLIREHWDVVPTS
;
A
#
# COMPACT_ATOMS: atom_id res chain seq x y z
N MET A 1 -27.07 -2.41 50.43
CA MET A 1 -27.28 -2.53 48.96
C MET A 1 -26.59 -1.36 48.26
N MET A 2 -25.32 -1.51 47.89
CA MET A 2 -24.55 -0.51 47.16
C MET A 2 -24.47 -0.90 45.67
N LYS A 3 -24.97 -0.04 44.79
CA LYS A 3 -24.81 -0.16 43.33
C LYS A 3 -23.47 0.47 42.94
N HIS A 4 -22.46 -0.34 42.65
CA HIS A 4 -21.26 0.13 41.96
C HIS A 4 -21.54 0.26 40.46
N ARG A 5 -21.55 1.49 39.97
CA ARG A 5 -21.42 1.78 38.53
C ARG A 5 -19.95 1.71 38.17
N TYR A 6 -19.55 0.67 37.45
CA TYR A 6 -18.26 0.64 36.75
C TYR A 6 -18.37 1.58 35.53
N ARG A 7 -17.65 2.70 35.55
CA ARG A 7 -17.26 3.42 34.34
C ARG A 7 -16.04 2.70 33.78
N ALA A 8 -16.23 1.93 32.71
CA ALA A 8 -15.11 1.44 31.91
C ALA A 8 -14.57 2.61 31.07
N TYR A 9 -13.38 3.10 31.41
CA TYR A 9 -12.57 3.88 30.50
C TYR A 9 -11.97 2.89 29.49
N GLY A 10 -12.61 2.76 28.33
CA GLY A 10 -12.05 2.02 27.20
C GLY A 10 -10.95 2.85 26.55
N THR A 11 -9.69 2.53 26.85
CA THR A 11 -8.54 3.03 26.11
C THR A 11 -8.61 2.42 24.71
N ALA A 12 -9.04 3.18 23.71
CA ALA A 12 -8.95 2.79 22.32
C ALA A 12 -7.46 2.75 21.93
N VAL A 13 -6.85 1.57 21.98
CA VAL A 13 -5.58 1.31 21.32
C VAL A 13 -5.89 1.23 19.83
N ILE A 14 -5.83 2.37 19.15
CA ILE A 14 -5.75 2.42 17.69
C ILE A 14 -4.36 1.91 17.35
N ALA A 15 -4.25 0.89 16.51
CA ALA A 15 -2.99 0.29 16.11
C ALA A 15 -2.13 1.31 15.34
N SER A 16 -1.37 2.09 16.10
CA SER A 16 -0.01 2.51 15.75
C SER A 16 1.00 1.39 16.06
N ALA A 17 0.51 0.14 16.19
CA ALA A 17 1.28 -1.02 16.62
C ALA A 17 1.76 -1.85 15.43
N ALA A 18 2.61 -1.23 14.60
CA ALA A 18 3.66 -1.93 13.85
C ALA A 18 4.98 -1.14 13.93
N LEU A 19 5.22 -0.46 15.06
CA LEU A 19 6.50 0.17 15.39
C LEU A 19 6.90 -0.23 16.81
N LEU A 20 7.35 -1.47 16.95
CA LEU A 20 8.06 -1.94 18.14
C LEU A 20 9.09 -2.99 17.73
N SER A 21 10.26 -2.53 17.26
CA SER A 21 11.54 -3.22 17.47
C SER A 21 12.72 -2.33 17.02
N GLY A 22 13.63 -2.01 17.95
CA GLY A 22 14.92 -1.37 17.61
C GLY A 22 15.47 -0.38 18.62
N LEU A 23 15.85 -0.88 19.80
CA LEU A 23 16.67 -0.32 20.90
C LEU A 23 17.44 1.00 20.66
N GLY A 24 17.34 1.91 21.64
CA GLY A 24 17.96 3.23 21.61
C GLY A 24 19.35 3.34 22.23
N VAL A 25 19.92 4.55 22.12
CA VAL A 25 20.82 5.17 23.11
C VAL A 25 20.57 6.69 23.05
N SER A 26 20.38 7.29 24.22
CA SER A 26 20.16 8.72 24.44
C SER A 26 21.37 9.55 24.01
N GLY A 27 21.14 10.57 23.17
CA GLY A 27 22.10 11.62 22.88
C GLY A 27 21.36 12.96 22.87
N THR A 28 21.75 13.86 23.78
CA THR A 28 21.21 15.22 23.88
C THR A 28 21.61 16.04 22.65
N ALA A 29 20.64 16.47 21.86
CA ALA A 29 20.86 17.42 20.76
C ALA A 29 20.36 18.82 21.16
N ILE A 30 21.29 19.78 21.10
CA ILE A 30 21.09 21.21 21.36
C ILE A 30 20.42 21.84 20.13
N ALA A 31 19.40 22.69 20.35
CA ALA A 31 18.68 23.41 19.31
C ALA A 31 19.58 24.49 18.63
N ALA A 32 19.52 24.57 17.30
CA ALA A 32 20.07 25.67 16.51
C ALA A 32 18.92 26.50 15.88
N PRO A 33 19.10 27.81 15.65
CA PRO A 33 18.00 28.72 15.36
C PRO A 33 17.52 28.65 13.91
N ALA A 34 16.25 28.98 13.73
CA ALA A 34 15.56 29.05 12.45
C ALA A 34 16.08 30.19 11.57
N VAL A 35 16.28 29.90 10.28
CA VAL A 35 16.47 30.90 9.23
C VAL A 35 15.23 30.85 8.33
N ALA A 36 14.55 31.99 8.21
CA ALA A 36 13.49 32.19 7.24
C ALA A 36 14.10 32.47 5.85
N HIS A 37 13.51 31.93 4.78
CA HIS A 37 12.91 32.76 3.72
C HIS A 37 12.35 31.97 2.51
N SER A 38 11.22 32.53 2.05
CA SER A 38 10.75 32.69 0.68
C SER A 38 10.06 31.52 -0.05
N SER A 39 8.80 31.80 -0.35
CA SER A 39 7.93 31.19 -1.34
C SER A 39 8.59 31.09 -2.72
N GLY A 40 8.85 29.86 -3.15
CA GLY A 40 9.13 29.48 -4.52
C GLY A 40 8.28 28.24 -4.85
N ALA A 41 7.55 28.28 -5.95
CA ALA A 41 6.67 27.19 -6.39
C ALA A 41 7.40 25.84 -6.38
N ALA A 42 6.92 24.92 -5.53
CA ALA A 42 7.41 23.55 -5.45
C ALA A 42 6.89 22.73 -6.65
N SER A 43 7.42 23.01 -7.83
CA SER A 43 7.49 22.02 -8.90
C SER A 43 8.90 21.43 -8.84
N LEU A 44 9.06 20.22 -8.28
CA LEU A 44 10.19 19.27 -8.37
C LEU A 44 10.23 18.40 -7.09
N ASP A 45 9.54 17.25 -7.08
CA ASP A 45 10.07 15.97 -6.58
C ASP A 45 9.08 14.79 -6.68
N SER A 46 7.82 14.99 -7.08
CA SER A 46 6.82 13.91 -7.27
C SER A 46 7.14 12.91 -8.40
N ALA A 47 8.28 13.10 -9.10
CA ALA A 47 8.81 12.23 -10.14
C ALA A 47 9.81 11.19 -9.60
N ARG A 48 10.45 11.42 -8.44
CA ARG A 48 11.39 10.45 -7.86
C ARG A 48 10.62 9.35 -7.14
N GLY A 49 10.49 8.20 -7.81
CA GLY A 49 9.75 7.05 -7.30
C GLY A 49 8.69 6.50 -8.26
N GLY A 50 8.38 7.22 -9.34
CA GLY A 50 7.47 6.73 -10.37
C GLY A 50 8.09 5.64 -11.26
N THR A 51 7.32 5.21 -12.25
CA THR A 51 7.84 4.39 -13.35
C THR A 51 9.04 5.04 -14.04
N SER A 52 9.95 4.20 -14.55
CA SER A 52 11.01 4.62 -15.48
C SER A 52 10.75 4.13 -16.91
N GLY A 53 9.61 3.48 -17.14
CA GLY A 53 9.13 3.05 -18.45
C GLY A 53 8.25 4.12 -19.12
N ASP A 54 7.92 3.89 -20.39
CA ASP A 54 7.01 4.74 -21.14
C ASP A 54 5.55 4.42 -20.80
N ARG A 55 4.87 5.34 -20.11
CA ARG A 55 3.44 5.29 -19.78
C ARG A 55 2.52 5.37 -21.00
N GLN A 56 3.04 5.82 -22.14
CA GLN A 56 2.23 5.86 -23.36
C GLN A 56 2.18 4.50 -24.05
N ASP A 57 3.02 3.52 -23.67
CA ASP A 57 2.98 2.16 -24.19
C ASP A 57 2.00 1.28 -23.41
N ALA A 58 0.71 1.56 -23.57
CA ALA A 58 -0.37 0.76 -22.99
C ALA A 58 -0.32 -0.72 -23.43
N ALA A 59 0.35 -1.05 -24.53
CA ALA A 59 0.53 -2.44 -24.94
C ALA A 59 1.58 -3.15 -24.07
N ALA A 60 2.66 -2.47 -23.68
CA ALA A 60 3.63 -2.97 -22.70
C ALA A 60 2.99 -3.18 -21.34
N GLU A 61 2.22 -2.21 -20.85
CA GLU A 61 1.50 -2.31 -19.57
C GLU A 61 0.56 -3.52 -19.54
N ARG A 62 -0.24 -3.72 -20.60
CA ARG A 62 -1.11 -4.91 -20.72
C ARG A 62 -0.32 -6.22 -20.74
N ARG A 63 0.83 -6.27 -21.43
CA ARG A 63 1.70 -7.46 -21.44
C ARG A 63 2.28 -7.73 -20.05
N ASN A 64 2.74 -6.70 -19.36
CA ASN A 64 3.30 -6.78 -18.02
C ASN A 64 2.24 -7.24 -17.01
N ALA A 65 1.05 -6.62 -17.01
CA ALA A 65 -0.08 -7.03 -16.18
C ALA A 65 -0.49 -8.50 -16.43
N CYS A 66 -0.52 -8.94 -17.69
CA CYS A 66 -0.83 -10.33 -18.05
C CYS A 66 0.23 -11.31 -17.51
N ALA A 67 1.51 -10.96 -17.61
CA ALA A 67 2.61 -11.77 -17.09
C ALA A 67 2.51 -11.94 -15.55
N ILE A 68 2.28 -10.85 -14.82
CA ILE A 68 2.14 -10.90 -13.35
C ILE A 68 0.88 -11.68 -12.94
N ARG A 69 -0.26 -11.46 -13.62
CA ARG A 69 -1.47 -12.26 -13.38
C ARG A 69 -1.24 -13.75 -13.61
N ALA A 70 -0.45 -14.12 -14.61
CA ALA A 70 -0.08 -15.51 -14.86
C ALA A 70 0.81 -16.08 -13.73
N LEU A 71 1.80 -15.31 -13.24
CA LEU A 71 2.61 -15.70 -12.08
C LEU A 71 1.75 -15.96 -10.85
N LEU A 72 0.83 -15.06 -10.51
CA LEU A 72 -0.05 -15.26 -9.34
C LEU A 72 -1.01 -16.43 -9.57
N SER A 73 -1.73 -16.49 -10.69
CA SER A 73 -2.75 -17.54 -10.88
C SER A 73 -2.18 -18.96 -11.01
N ARG A 74 -0.99 -19.12 -11.60
CA ARG A 74 -0.41 -20.44 -11.93
C ARG A 74 0.81 -20.78 -11.08
N GLY A 75 1.65 -19.78 -10.78
CA GLY A 75 2.81 -19.95 -9.91
C GLY A 75 2.39 -20.18 -8.46
N PHE A 76 1.43 -19.41 -7.95
CA PHE A 76 0.96 -19.56 -6.57
C PHE A 76 0.14 -20.85 -6.34
N ALA A 77 -0.55 -21.38 -7.36
CA ALA A 77 -1.41 -22.55 -7.19
C ALA A 77 -0.63 -23.80 -6.76
N ASP A 78 0.52 -24.05 -7.41
CA ASP A 78 1.47 -25.10 -7.03
C ASP A 78 2.91 -24.62 -7.33
N PRO A 79 3.55 -23.90 -6.39
CA PRO A 79 4.89 -23.33 -6.61
C PRO A 79 5.97 -24.40 -6.77
N SER A 80 5.69 -25.65 -6.35
CA SER A 80 6.59 -26.79 -6.50
C SER A 80 6.49 -27.49 -7.86
N SER A 81 5.50 -27.13 -8.68
CA SER A 81 5.30 -27.76 -9.99
C SER A 81 6.37 -27.37 -10.99
N SER A 82 6.68 -28.30 -11.91
CA SER A 82 7.58 -28.02 -13.03
C SER A 82 7.02 -26.91 -13.96
N SER A 83 5.70 -26.75 -14.00
CA SER A 83 5.05 -25.67 -14.76
C SER A 83 5.25 -24.31 -14.10
N ALA A 84 5.14 -24.20 -12.77
CA ALA A 84 5.43 -22.97 -12.04
C ALA A 84 6.90 -22.59 -12.17
N ARG A 85 7.84 -23.54 -12.01
CA ARG A 85 9.28 -23.32 -12.22
C ARG A 85 9.60 -22.77 -13.61
N ARG A 86 9.04 -23.36 -14.67
CA ARG A 86 9.23 -22.86 -16.05
C ARG A 86 8.65 -21.46 -16.25
N LEU A 87 7.46 -21.19 -15.68
CA LEU A 87 6.83 -19.89 -15.79
C LEU A 87 7.64 -18.81 -15.07
N ALA A 88 8.09 -19.08 -13.84
CA ALA A 88 8.94 -18.18 -13.07
C ALA A 88 10.27 -17.91 -13.80
N ALA A 89 10.95 -18.95 -14.31
CA ALA A 89 12.19 -18.78 -15.07
C ALA A 89 11.98 -17.96 -16.37
N ALA A 90 10.81 -18.07 -16.99
CA ALA A 90 10.47 -17.28 -18.18
C ALA A 90 10.19 -15.81 -17.85
N LEU A 91 9.53 -15.53 -16.72
CA LEU A 91 9.02 -14.19 -16.39
C LEU A 91 9.84 -13.42 -15.36
N VAL A 92 10.75 -14.06 -14.64
CA VAL A 92 11.61 -13.43 -13.63
C VAL A 92 13.06 -13.53 -14.07
N ALA A 93 13.81 -12.43 -13.99
CA ALA A 93 15.23 -12.43 -14.29
C ALA A 93 16.00 -13.21 -13.21
N PRO A 94 17.06 -13.98 -13.55
CA PRO A 94 17.83 -14.73 -12.55
C PRO A 94 18.38 -13.85 -11.41
N GLY A 95 18.77 -12.61 -11.72
CA GLY A 95 19.25 -11.62 -10.75
C GLY A 95 18.18 -10.64 -10.27
N ALA A 96 16.89 -10.96 -10.37
CA ALA A 96 15.83 -10.08 -9.90
C ALA A 96 15.98 -9.84 -8.39
N VAL A 97 16.01 -8.58 -7.98
CA VAL A 97 16.13 -8.21 -6.56
C VAL A 97 14.78 -8.42 -5.88
N GLY A 98 14.78 -9.13 -4.75
CA GLY A 98 13.60 -9.35 -3.93
C GLY A 98 13.70 -8.52 -2.64
N HIS A 99 12.62 -7.85 -2.27
CA HIS A 99 12.46 -7.06 -1.06
C HIS A 99 11.27 -7.59 -0.25
N GLY A 100 11.37 -7.47 1.07
CA GLY A 100 10.36 -7.99 2.02
C GLY A 100 10.91 -9.12 2.90
N THR A 101 10.10 -9.58 3.84
CA THR A 101 10.52 -10.54 4.86
C THR A 101 10.85 -11.89 4.23
N GLY A 102 12.10 -12.34 4.39
CA GLY A 102 12.56 -13.62 3.84
C GLY A 102 12.73 -13.63 2.31
N ALA A 103 12.72 -12.46 1.67
CA ALA A 103 12.88 -12.35 0.23
C ALA A 103 14.25 -12.89 -0.22
N THR A 104 14.20 -13.76 -1.22
CA THR A 104 15.37 -14.26 -1.95
C THR A 104 15.27 -13.83 -3.40
N SER A 105 16.40 -13.72 -4.10
CA SER A 105 16.43 -13.18 -5.46
C SER A 105 15.97 -14.18 -6.51
N GLY A 106 15.49 -13.65 -7.64
CA GLY A 106 15.22 -14.42 -8.84
C GLY A 106 13.97 -15.33 -8.80
N PRO A 107 13.83 -16.23 -9.80
CA PRO A 107 12.64 -17.07 -9.94
C PRO A 107 12.37 -17.99 -8.76
N GLU A 108 13.44 -18.54 -8.17
CA GLU A 108 13.32 -19.45 -7.03
C GLU A 108 12.84 -18.73 -5.79
N GLY A 109 13.26 -17.48 -5.59
CA GLY A 109 12.83 -16.70 -4.43
C GLY A 109 11.35 -16.34 -4.45
N LEU A 110 10.82 -15.96 -5.62
CA LEU A 110 9.37 -15.74 -5.78
C LEU A 110 8.56 -17.02 -5.48
N LEU A 111 9.03 -18.18 -5.96
CA LEU A 111 8.35 -19.45 -5.70
C LEU A 111 8.47 -19.89 -4.24
N ALA A 112 9.59 -19.58 -3.58
CA ALA A 112 9.78 -19.83 -2.15
C ALA A 112 8.82 -18.99 -1.30
N GLN A 113 8.62 -17.72 -1.66
CA GLN A 113 7.59 -16.88 -1.03
C GLN A 113 6.20 -17.51 -1.19
N PHE A 114 5.79 -17.84 -2.41
CA PHE A 114 4.48 -18.48 -2.65
C PHE A 114 4.32 -19.78 -1.85
N ALA A 115 5.37 -20.58 -1.72
CA ALA A 115 5.33 -21.79 -0.90
C ALA A 115 5.17 -21.48 0.60
N ALA A 116 5.84 -20.43 1.10
CA ALA A 116 5.72 -19.97 2.48
C ALA A 116 4.31 -19.45 2.78
N ASP A 117 3.74 -18.63 1.90
CA ASP A 117 2.39 -18.09 2.03
C ASP A 117 1.33 -19.21 2.09
N ARG A 118 1.44 -20.21 1.20
CA ARG A 118 0.57 -21.40 1.23
C ARG A 118 0.72 -22.24 2.50
N LYS A 119 1.88 -22.20 3.13
CA LYS A 119 2.12 -22.88 4.40
C LYS A 119 1.50 -22.10 5.56
N ARG A 120 1.58 -20.76 5.55
CA ARG A 120 0.92 -19.89 6.55
C ARG A 120 -0.60 -19.97 6.45
N VAL A 121 -1.13 -20.05 5.24
CA VAL A 121 -2.58 -20.18 4.96
C VAL A 121 -2.87 -21.51 4.25
N PRO A 122 -3.14 -22.60 5.01
CA PRO A 122 -3.45 -23.89 4.41
C PRO A 122 -4.66 -23.82 3.47
N GLY A 123 -4.50 -24.38 2.27
CA GLY A 123 -5.54 -24.31 1.23
C GLY A 123 -5.61 -22.98 0.48
N ALA A 124 -4.62 -22.09 0.64
CA ALA A 124 -4.65 -20.76 0.04
C ALA A 124 -4.95 -20.73 -1.47
N HIS A 125 -5.77 -19.77 -1.84
CA HIS A 125 -6.02 -19.30 -3.19
C HIS A 125 -5.50 -17.87 -3.31
N ALA A 126 -4.86 -17.52 -4.43
CA ALA A 126 -4.56 -16.13 -4.75
C ALA A 126 -5.79 -15.47 -5.38
N VAL A 127 -6.41 -14.53 -4.68
CA VAL A 127 -7.57 -13.76 -5.18
C VAL A 127 -7.15 -12.32 -5.44
N VAL A 128 -6.91 -11.98 -6.72
CA VAL A 128 -6.54 -10.63 -7.13
C VAL A 128 -7.75 -9.69 -6.97
N LYS A 129 -7.56 -8.59 -6.24
CA LYS A 129 -8.58 -7.57 -5.99
C LYS A 129 -8.35 -6.34 -6.86
N HIS A 130 -7.11 -5.86 -6.90
CA HIS A 130 -6.67 -4.81 -7.81
C HIS A 130 -5.38 -5.22 -8.50
N LEU A 131 -5.25 -4.86 -9.78
CA LEU A 131 -4.05 -5.03 -10.58
C LEU A 131 -3.85 -3.73 -11.36
N ALA A 132 -2.69 -3.12 -11.21
CA ALA A 132 -2.32 -1.89 -11.90
C ALA A 132 -1.02 -2.11 -12.69
N ALA A 133 -0.92 -1.54 -13.88
CA ALA A 133 0.34 -1.45 -14.62
C ALA A 133 0.56 -0.02 -15.12
N ASP A 134 1.72 0.55 -14.78
CA ASP A 134 2.11 1.92 -15.09
C ASP A 134 3.57 1.90 -15.55
N GLY A 135 3.76 2.02 -16.87
CA GLY A 135 5.02 1.82 -17.58
C GLY A 135 5.71 0.49 -17.22
N ASP A 136 6.79 0.60 -16.46
CA ASP A 136 7.60 -0.53 -15.99
C ASP A 136 7.19 -1.10 -14.63
N LEU A 137 6.17 -0.56 -13.97
CA LEU A 137 5.70 -1.06 -12.67
C LEU A 137 4.40 -1.84 -12.83
N VAL A 138 4.26 -2.91 -12.06
CA VAL A 138 2.99 -3.65 -11.91
C VAL A 138 2.74 -3.88 -10.43
N ALA A 139 1.61 -3.41 -9.91
CA ALA A 139 1.20 -3.65 -8.52
C ALA A 139 -0.02 -4.56 -8.48
N VAL A 140 -0.06 -5.45 -7.49
CA VAL A 140 -1.19 -6.34 -7.23
C VAL A 140 -1.58 -6.20 -5.77
N HIS A 141 -2.85 -5.92 -5.51
CA HIS A 141 -3.48 -6.06 -4.20
C HIS A 141 -4.34 -7.30 -4.26
N TRP A 142 -4.06 -8.26 -3.41
CA TRP A 142 -4.66 -9.58 -3.47
C TRP A 142 -4.81 -10.18 -2.08
N GLN A 143 -5.66 -11.20 -2.02
CA GLN A 143 -5.93 -11.96 -0.81
C GLN A 143 -5.27 -13.33 -0.93
N ILE A 144 -4.51 -13.71 0.09
CA ILE A 144 -4.08 -15.09 0.33
C ILE A 144 -5.23 -15.77 1.09
N ALA A 145 -6.17 -16.33 0.34
CA ALA A 145 -7.48 -16.70 0.85
C ALA A 145 -7.59 -18.21 1.14
N PRO A 146 -7.91 -18.66 2.37
CA PRO A 146 -8.24 -20.07 2.62
C PRO A 146 -9.58 -20.47 1.96
N ASP A 147 -10.45 -19.49 1.69
CA ASP A 147 -11.67 -19.64 0.91
C ASP A 147 -11.81 -18.40 0.01
N PRO A 148 -11.82 -18.55 -1.32
CA PRO A 148 -11.86 -17.40 -2.24
C PRO A 148 -13.18 -16.61 -2.19
N ARG A 149 -14.20 -17.09 -1.48
CA ARG A 149 -15.49 -16.41 -1.31
C ARG A 149 -15.59 -15.59 -0.02
N ASP A 150 -14.58 -15.68 0.86
CA ASP A 150 -14.61 -15.05 2.18
C ASP A 150 -13.46 -14.04 2.33
N GLU A 151 -13.80 -12.76 2.22
CA GLU A 151 -12.86 -11.64 2.36
C GLU A 151 -12.40 -11.37 3.79
N ARG A 152 -12.92 -12.09 4.79
CA ARG A 152 -12.62 -11.85 6.21
C ARG A 152 -11.60 -12.82 6.80
N ARG A 153 -10.98 -13.66 5.98
CA ARG A 153 -10.00 -14.67 6.42
C ARG A 153 -8.78 -14.71 5.53
N GLY A 154 -7.65 -15.10 6.12
CA GLY A 154 -6.36 -15.17 5.43
C GLY A 154 -5.53 -13.91 5.64
N GLU A 155 -4.76 -13.55 4.63
CA GLU A 155 -3.86 -12.39 4.64
C GLU A 155 -4.21 -11.46 3.47
N ALA A 156 -4.05 -10.15 3.70
CA ALA A 156 -4.07 -9.12 2.66
C ALA A 156 -2.63 -8.86 2.23
N ALA A 157 -2.38 -8.89 0.93
CA ALA A 157 -1.04 -8.77 0.37
C ALA A 157 -1.00 -7.72 -0.74
N VAL A 158 0.10 -6.99 -0.81
CA VAL A 158 0.48 -6.18 -1.95
C VAL A 158 1.84 -6.61 -2.45
N ASP A 159 1.90 -6.95 -3.73
CA ASP A 159 3.17 -7.13 -4.45
C ASP A 159 3.36 -6.01 -5.47
N LEU A 160 4.57 -5.47 -5.52
CA LEU A 160 5.02 -4.54 -6.55
C LEU A 160 6.15 -5.17 -7.35
N PHE A 161 6.05 -5.14 -8.67
CA PHE A 161 7.05 -5.66 -9.59
C PHE A 161 7.59 -4.54 -10.48
N ARG A 162 8.90 -4.49 -10.66
CA ARG A 162 9.55 -3.73 -11.72
C ARG A 162 9.89 -4.64 -12.89
N MET A 163 9.52 -4.18 -14.09
CA MET A 163 9.63 -4.91 -15.35
C MET A 163 10.75 -4.32 -16.23
N ARG A 164 11.52 -5.20 -16.87
CA ARG A 164 12.45 -4.85 -17.96
C ARG A 164 12.40 -5.92 -19.03
N HIS A 165 12.18 -5.51 -20.27
CA HIS A 165 12.13 -6.41 -21.43
C HIS A 165 11.22 -7.64 -21.21
N GLY A 166 10.06 -7.43 -20.58
CA GLY A 166 9.08 -8.48 -20.30
C GLY A 166 9.43 -9.42 -19.13
N LYS A 167 10.49 -9.12 -18.35
CA LYS A 167 10.85 -9.86 -17.14
C LYS A 167 10.78 -8.99 -15.90
N VAL A 168 10.42 -9.59 -14.76
CA VAL A 168 10.59 -9.01 -13.43
C VAL A 168 12.08 -8.89 -13.13
N VAL A 169 12.52 -7.70 -12.75
CA VAL A 169 13.90 -7.41 -12.31
C VAL A 169 13.98 -6.94 -10.86
N GLU A 170 12.86 -6.56 -10.28
CA GLU A 170 12.76 -6.14 -8.89
C GLU A 170 11.36 -6.45 -8.38
N HIS A 171 11.24 -6.83 -7.11
CA HIS A 171 9.99 -7.24 -6.50
C HIS A 171 9.96 -6.84 -5.03
N TRP A 172 8.88 -6.21 -4.58
CA TRP A 172 8.58 -5.95 -3.18
C TRP A 172 7.31 -6.69 -2.79
N SER A 173 7.35 -7.35 -1.63
CA SER A 173 6.19 -8.03 -1.03
C SER A 173 5.86 -7.43 0.34
N LEU A 174 4.59 -7.13 0.55
CA LEU A 174 4.02 -6.69 1.81
C LEU A 174 2.77 -7.55 2.09
N ASP A 175 2.63 -8.07 3.30
CA ASP A 175 1.45 -8.82 3.72
C ASP A 175 1.09 -8.53 5.18
N GLN A 176 -0.19 -8.64 5.50
CA GLN A 176 -0.67 -8.59 6.87
C GLN A 176 -1.85 -9.55 7.09
N PRO A 177 -2.00 -10.12 8.30
CA PRO A 177 -3.19 -10.88 8.65
C PRO A 177 -4.45 -10.03 8.56
N ILE A 178 -5.53 -10.60 8.00
CA ILE A 178 -6.83 -9.93 8.00
C ILE A 178 -7.36 -9.93 9.44
N ALA A 179 -7.69 -8.73 9.94
CA ALA A 179 -8.25 -8.57 11.27
C ALA A 179 -9.55 -9.38 11.44
N THR A 180 -9.65 -10.14 12.52
CA THR A 180 -10.84 -10.94 12.86
C THR A 180 -11.56 -10.37 14.09
N GLY A 181 -12.85 -10.66 14.18
CA GLY A 181 -13.70 -10.17 15.27
C GLY A 181 -14.35 -8.81 14.99
N THR A 182 -14.85 -8.17 16.04
CA THR A 182 -15.55 -6.87 15.93
C THR A 182 -14.53 -5.73 15.97
N PRO A 183 -14.43 -4.91 14.92
CA PRO A 183 -13.45 -3.83 14.85
C PRO A 183 -13.81 -2.72 15.84
N ALA A 184 -12.83 -2.31 16.65
CA ALA A 184 -13.00 -1.22 17.62
C ALA A 184 -13.28 0.14 16.94
N SER A 185 -12.84 0.30 15.69
CA SER A 185 -13.13 1.45 14.85
C SER A 185 -14.60 1.55 14.45
N GLY A 186 -15.37 0.46 14.56
CA GLY A 186 -16.71 0.34 13.98
C GLY A 186 -16.72 0.22 12.45
N ASN A 187 -15.54 0.20 11.81
CA ASN A 187 -15.43 0.05 10.37
C ASN A 187 -15.68 -1.41 9.95
N THR A 188 -16.79 -1.67 9.26
CA THR A 188 -17.16 -3.01 8.82
C THR A 188 -16.71 -3.33 7.40
N ASN A 189 -16.08 -2.39 6.70
CA ASN A 189 -15.55 -2.63 5.36
C ASN A 189 -14.49 -3.75 5.41
N THR A 190 -14.45 -4.60 4.39
CA THR A 190 -13.36 -5.58 4.29
C THR A 190 -12.11 -4.87 3.80
N MET A 191 -10.95 -5.50 3.93
CA MET A 191 -9.71 -4.97 3.35
C MET A 191 -9.69 -4.98 1.81
N PHE A 192 -10.78 -5.38 1.14
CA PHE A 192 -10.81 -5.62 -0.30
C PHE A 192 -12.06 -5.12 -1.02
N SER A 193 -13.13 -4.83 -0.27
CA SER A 193 -14.40 -4.41 -0.86
C SER A 193 -14.20 -3.13 -1.68
N ASP A 194 -14.86 -3.05 -2.83
CA ASP A 194 -14.90 -1.87 -3.69
C ASP A 194 -16.26 -1.19 -3.51
N LEU A 195 -16.32 -0.13 -2.71
CA LEU A 195 -17.54 0.46 -2.19
C LEU A 195 -17.87 1.82 -2.80
N TYR A 196 -16.88 2.57 -3.28
CA TYR A 196 -17.15 3.87 -3.89
C TYR A 196 -17.98 3.75 -5.17
N ARG A 197 -19.09 4.48 -5.24
CA ARG A 197 -19.94 4.58 -6.43
C ARG A 197 -20.17 6.05 -6.74
N PRO A 198 -19.61 6.59 -7.84
CA PRO A 198 -19.84 7.98 -8.18
C PRO A 198 -21.31 8.19 -8.56
N ALA A 199 -21.87 9.35 -8.18
CA ALA A 199 -23.28 9.68 -8.47
C ALA A 199 -23.59 9.71 -9.97
N LYS A 200 -22.56 9.94 -10.79
CA LYS A 200 -22.62 9.84 -12.25
C LYS A 200 -21.48 8.92 -12.70
N PRO A 201 -21.69 8.06 -13.70
CA PRO A 201 -20.59 7.29 -14.27
C PRO A 201 -19.45 8.20 -14.70
N THR A 202 -18.25 7.89 -14.21
CA THR A 202 -17.02 8.58 -14.58
C THR A 202 -16.40 7.87 -15.76
N LYS A 203 -15.84 8.64 -16.69
CA LYS A 203 -15.07 8.06 -17.79
C LYS A 203 -13.76 7.52 -17.22
N ALA A 204 -13.30 6.38 -17.72
CA ALA A 204 -11.95 5.90 -17.45
C ALA A 204 -10.93 7.03 -17.69
N PRO A 205 -10.04 7.31 -16.72
CA PRO A 205 -8.97 8.29 -16.88
C PRO A 205 -8.12 8.01 -18.11
N SER A 206 -7.57 9.07 -18.72
CA SER A 206 -6.48 8.94 -19.69
C SER A 206 -5.15 8.89 -18.94
N GLU A 207 -4.07 8.41 -19.55
CA GLU A 207 -2.68 8.50 -19.01
C GLU A 207 -2.32 9.84 -18.36
N ARG A 208 -2.66 10.95 -19.04
CA ARG A 208 -2.39 12.30 -18.51
C ARG A 208 -3.20 12.62 -17.25
N GLN A 209 -4.40 12.05 -17.11
CA GLN A 209 -5.24 12.20 -15.93
C GLN A 209 -4.78 11.26 -14.80
N GLU A 210 -4.37 10.04 -15.12
CA GLU A 210 -3.79 9.11 -14.16
C GLU A 210 -2.54 9.72 -13.52
N GLU A 211 -1.63 10.30 -14.32
CA GLU A 211 -0.45 10.98 -13.79
C GLU A 211 -0.78 12.20 -12.90
N ARG A 212 -1.85 12.94 -13.27
CA ARG A 212 -2.36 14.02 -12.41
C ARG A 212 -2.90 13.48 -11.09
N ASN A 213 -3.66 12.39 -11.14
CA ASN A 213 -4.21 11.73 -9.95
C ASN A 213 -3.08 11.21 -9.05
N ARG A 214 -2.04 10.58 -9.64
CA ARG A 214 -0.86 10.08 -8.92
C ARG A 214 -0.17 11.21 -8.17
N THR A 215 0.17 12.28 -8.88
CA THR A 215 0.85 13.44 -8.26
C THR A 215 -0.01 14.07 -7.17
N PHE A 216 -1.32 14.20 -7.40
CA PHE A 216 -2.27 14.72 -6.41
C PHE A 216 -2.31 13.87 -5.13
N ALA A 217 -2.49 12.55 -5.24
CA ALA A 217 -2.59 11.67 -4.08
C ALA A 217 -1.24 11.53 -3.36
N VAL A 218 -0.11 11.45 -4.07
CA VAL A 218 1.24 11.46 -3.46
C VAL A 218 1.48 12.77 -2.70
N SER A 219 1.08 13.90 -3.27
CA SER A 219 1.20 15.19 -2.58
C SER A 219 0.33 15.20 -1.32
N ALA A 220 -0.91 14.70 -1.40
CA ALA A 220 -1.80 14.61 -0.25
C ALA A 220 -1.24 13.72 0.86
N TYR A 221 -0.72 12.54 0.49
CA TYR A 221 -0.03 11.60 1.38
C TYR A 221 1.14 12.27 2.11
N ASN A 222 2.09 12.85 1.36
CA ASN A 222 3.26 13.48 1.95
C ASN A 222 2.87 14.67 2.85
N THR A 223 1.88 15.47 2.44
CA THR A 223 1.42 16.60 3.28
C THR A 223 0.89 16.11 4.62
N LEU A 224 0.16 14.98 4.65
CA LEU A 224 -0.36 14.41 5.88
C LEU A 224 0.71 13.68 6.71
N PHE A 225 1.46 12.74 6.11
CA PHE A 225 2.33 11.80 6.84
C PHE A 225 3.77 12.27 7.00
N ARG A 226 4.26 13.16 6.13
CA ARG A 226 5.60 13.75 6.23
C ARG A 226 5.53 15.08 6.97
N ASP A 227 4.65 15.95 6.50
CA ASP A 227 4.59 17.34 6.95
C ASP A 227 3.63 17.54 8.13
N HIS A 228 2.84 16.52 8.46
CA HIS A 228 1.82 16.55 9.52
C HIS A 228 0.79 17.69 9.36
N ASP A 229 0.57 18.15 8.13
CA ASP A 229 -0.41 19.19 7.84
C ASP A 229 -1.80 18.57 7.64
N VAL A 230 -2.55 18.54 8.74
CA VAL A 230 -3.92 18.02 8.82
C VAL A 230 -4.90 18.75 7.90
N SER A 231 -4.60 20.00 7.50
CA SER A 231 -5.51 20.79 6.65
C SER A 231 -5.68 20.20 5.24
N VAL A 232 -4.80 19.28 4.83
CA VAL A 232 -4.95 18.54 3.57
C VAL A 232 -6.21 17.66 3.55
N LEU A 233 -6.67 17.18 4.71
CA LEU A 233 -7.89 16.38 4.83
C LEU A 233 -9.15 17.17 4.46
N ASP A 234 -9.11 18.50 4.53
CA ASP A 234 -10.21 19.38 4.11
C ASP A 234 -10.21 19.69 2.60
N ARG A 235 -9.05 19.56 1.96
CA ARG A 235 -8.87 19.95 0.55
C ARG A 235 -8.85 18.78 -0.41
N SER A 236 -8.27 17.66 0.01
CA SER A 236 -7.91 16.56 -0.88
C SER A 236 -8.70 15.28 -0.64
N PHE A 237 -9.47 15.19 0.45
CA PHE A 237 -10.25 14.01 0.82
C PHE A 237 -11.73 14.34 0.83
N ASP A 238 -12.55 13.39 0.40
CA ASP A 238 -13.98 13.44 0.69
C ASP A 238 -14.17 13.34 2.21
N PRO A 239 -14.95 14.24 2.86
CA PRO A 239 -15.27 14.13 4.28
C PRO A 239 -15.83 12.75 4.69
N ALA A 240 -16.50 12.07 3.76
CA ALA A 240 -17.06 10.73 3.90
C ALA A 240 -16.26 9.65 3.14
N TYR A 241 -14.96 9.87 2.86
CA TYR A 241 -14.14 8.87 2.18
C TYR A 241 -14.17 7.54 2.93
N LEU A 242 -14.10 6.46 2.16
CA LEU A 242 -14.24 5.09 2.64
C LEU A 242 -12.88 4.53 3.07
N GLN A 243 -12.84 3.87 4.21
CA GLN A 243 -11.66 3.25 4.79
C GLN A 243 -11.76 1.73 4.72
N HIS A 244 -10.66 1.09 4.36
CA HIS A 244 -10.49 -0.36 4.41
C HIS A 244 -9.42 -0.79 5.42
N ASN A 245 -8.70 0.18 6.00
CA ASN A 245 -7.89 -0.07 7.19
C ASN A 245 -8.82 -0.50 8.35
N PRO A 246 -8.64 -1.71 8.93
CA PRO A 246 -9.54 -2.23 9.96
C PRO A 246 -9.52 -1.42 11.26
N VAL A 247 -8.47 -0.63 11.52
CA VAL A 247 -8.32 0.16 12.74
C VAL A 247 -8.75 1.62 12.59
N ALA A 248 -9.11 2.06 11.38
CA ALA A 248 -9.59 3.41 11.11
C ALA A 248 -11.08 3.41 10.73
N PRO A 249 -11.91 4.31 11.30
CA PRO A 249 -13.29 4.50 10.85
C PRO A 249 -13.35 5.23 9.50
N ASN A 250 -14.49 5.12 8.82
CA ASN A 250 -14.77 5.93 7.63
C ASN A 250 -14.75 7.43 7.93
N GLY A 251 -14.47 8.23 6.91
CA GLY A 251 -14.48 9.68 6.95
C GLY A 251 -13.24 10.31 7.61
N THR A 252 -13.04 11.61 7.38
CA THR A 252 -11.81 12.31 7.78
C THR A 252 -11.76 12.69 9.25
N ALA A 253 -12.87 12.61 9.97
CA ALA A 253 -12.97 13.10 11.35
C ALA A 253 -11.97 12.42 12.30
N ALA A 254 -11.82 11.09 12.20
CA ALA A 254 -10.90 10.36 13.07
C ALA A 254 -9.42 10.64 12.74
N LEU A 255 -9.07 10.75 11.45
CA LEU A 255 -7.72 11.17 11.05
C LEU A 255 -7.40 12.57 11.55
N LYS A 256 -8.35 13.52 11.43
CA LYS A 256 -8.18 14.88 11.97
C LYS A 256 -7.95 14.87 13.48
N GLN A 257 -8.68 14.04 14.21
CA GLN A 257 -8.47 13.89 15.64
C GLN A 257 -7.09 13.29 15.95
N LEU A 258 -6.68 12.25 15.22
CA LEU A 258 -5.41 11.54 15.42
C LEU A 258 -4.20 12.46 15.20
N PHE A 259 -4.15 13.14 14.06
CA PHE A 259 -3.05 14.05 13.75
C PHE A 259 -3.18 15.40 14.48
N GLY A 260 -4.40 15.83 14.79
CA GLY A 260 -4.67 17.07 15.52
C GLY A 260 -4.43 16.99 17.03
N SER A 261 -4.37 15.80 17.62
CA SER A 261 -4.11 15.62 19.06
C SER A 261 -2.63 15.76 19.44
N GLY A 262 -1.75 16.10 18.48
CA GLY A 262 -0.30 16.18 18.71
C GLY A 262 0.36 14.81 18.87
N ALA A 263 -0.28 13.73 18.41
CA ALA A 263 0.35 12.42 18.34
C ALA A 263 1.57 12.49 17.41
N GLN A 264 2.72 12.05 17.90
CA GLN A 264 3.98 12.18 17.17
C GLN A 264 4.30 10.86 16.47
N PHE A 265 3.99 10.82 15.17
CA PHE A 265 4.40 9.73 14.30
C PHE A 265 5.77 10.06 13.69
N PRO A 266 6.65 9.05 13.48
CA PRO A 266 7.79 9.25 12.61
C PRO A 266 7.29 9.72 11.24
N ALA A 267 7.91 10.77 10.71
CA ALA A 267 7.55 11.29 9.39
C ALA A 267 7.80 10.22 8.33
N GLN A 268 6.84 10.00 7.45
CA GLN A 268 6.90 9.03 6.36
C GLN A 268 6.61 9.70 5.03
N GLN A 269 7.15 9.16 3.95
CA GLN A 269 6.97 9.69 2.61
C GLN A 269 6.79 8.57 1.59
N SER A 270 6.02 8.84 0.54
CA SER A 270 5.96 7.96 -0.63
C SER A 270 7.31 7.98 -1.36
N VAL A 271 7.85 6.79 -1.61
CA VAL A 271 9.12 6.57 -2.33
C VAL A 271 8.94 5.79 -3.63
N ILE A 272 7.83 5.05 -3.77
CA ILE A 272 7.39 4.48 -5.04
C ILE A 272 5.90 4.80 -5.22
N SER A 273 5.49 5.14 -6.44
CA SER A 273 4.07 5.37 -6.75
C SER A 273 3.72 5.03 -8.19
N LEU A 274 2.47 4.63 -8.41
CA LEU A 274 1.89 4.38 -9.72
C LEU A 274 0.40 4.69 -9.74
N SER A 275 -0.17 4.80 -10.93
CA SER A 275 -1.62 4.96 -11.14
C SER A 275 -2.08 4.13 -12.31
N ASP A 276 -3.25 3.51 -12.19
CA ASP A 276 -3.96 2.82 -13.29
C ASP A 276 -5.45 3.02 -13.05
N GLY A 277 -6.15 3.58 -14.04
CA GLY A 277 -7.53 4.01 -13.90
C GLY A 277 -7.70 5.07 -12.82
N ASP A 278 -8.64 4.85 -11.90
CA ASP A 278 -8.95 5.77 -10.81
C ASP A 278 -8.23 5.44 -9.49
N ILE A 279 -7.30 4.48 -9.50
CA ILE A 279 -6.54 4.08 -8.31
C ILE A 279 -5.09 4.57 -8.41
N VAL A 280 -4.64 5.21 -7.33
CA VAL A 280 -3.24 5.57 -7.11
C VAL A 280 -2.67 4.67 -6.01
N TRP A 281 -1.44 4.23 -6.21
CA TRP A 281 -0.70 3.41 -5.27
C TRP A 281 0.49 4.21 -4.74
N THR A 282 0.72 4.16 -3.44
CA THR A 282 1.92 4.71 -2.81
C THR A 282 2.58 3.66 -1.93
N PHE A 283 3.89 3.56 -2.04
CA PHE A 283 4.71 2.74 -1.15
C PHE A 283 5.61 3.65 -0.36
N SER A 284 5.61 3.50 0.95
CA SER A 284 6.21 4.49 1.85
C SER A 284 7.44 3.99 2.59
N GLN A 285 8.26 4.95 3.02
CA GLN A 285 9.38 4.76 3.93
C GLN A 285 9.43 5.90 4.95
N THR A 286 10.13 5.69 6.07
CA THR A 286 10.49 6.79 6.97
C THR A 286 11.32 7.83 6.24
N VAL A 287 11.11 9.11 6.52
CA VAL A 287 11.99 10.16 6.02
C VAL A 287 13.43 9.89 6.46
N GLY A 288 14.36 9.91 5.52
CA GLY A 288 15.78 9.61 5.77
C GLY A 288 16.14 8.12 5.72
N ALA A 289 15.23 7.26 5.26
CA ALA A 289 15.54 5.87 4.93
C ALA A 289 16.73 5.77 3.97
N LYS A 290 17.56 4.74 4.19
CA LYS A 290 18.76 4.43 3.41
C LYS A 290 18.41 3.48 2.25
N PRO A 291 19.28 3.40 1.22
CA PRO A 291 19.16 2.38 0.19
C PRO A 291 19.07 0.97 0.82
N GLY A 292 18.01 0.24 0.47
CA GLY A 292 17.75 -1.11 0.98
C GLY A 292 16.88 -1.18 2.24
N ASP A 293 16.52 -0.06 2.86
CA ASP A 293 15.53 -0.06 3.94
C ASP A 293 14.18 -0.58 3.41
N PRO A 294 13.41 -1.35 4.21
CA PRO A 294 12.14 -1.92 3.75
C PRO A 294 11.08 -0.83 3.54
N LEU A 295 10.08 -1.16 2.73
CA LEU A 295 8.86 -0.36 2.65
C LEU A 295 8.05 -0.54 3.95
N LEU A 296 7.43 0.54 4.42
CA LEU A 296 6.59 0.55 5.62
C LEU A 296 5.15 0.14 5.35
N ALA A 297 4.60 0.63 4.24
CA ALA A 297 3.22 0.39 3.86
C ALA A 297 3.07 0.46 2.34
N ALA A 298 2.01 -0.18 1.86
CA ALA A 298 1.43 0.09 0.56
C ALA A 298 0.02 0.65 0.77
N ASP A 299 -0.23 1.86 0.31
CA ASP A 299 -1.54 2.52 0.35
C ASP A 299 -2.11 2.61 -1.08
N LEU A 300 -3.40 2.37 -1.19
CA LEU A 300 -4.18 2.51 -2.42
C LEU A 300 -5.23 3.59 -2.18
N PHE A 301 -5.27 4.59 -3.04
CA PHE A 301 -6.25 5.66 -3.00
C PHE A 301 -7.07 5.67 -4.27
N ARG A 302 -8.40 5.58 -4.13
CA ARG A 302 -9.29 5.93 -5.25
C ARG A 302 -9.41 7.44 -5.34
N VAL A 303 -9.16 7.99 -6.52
CA VAL A 303 -9.26 9.42 -6.81
C VAL A 303 -10.36 9.67 -7.83
N ASP A 304 -11.37 10.44 -7.43
CA ASP A 304 -12.44 10.87 -8.34
C ASP A 304 -12.87 12.31 -8.09
N ALA A 305 -13.09 13.03 -9.20
CA ALA A 305 -13.46 14.44 -9.22
C ALA A 305 -12.59 15.32 -8.30
N GLY A 306 -11.27 15.07 -8.31
CA GLY A 306 -10.29 15.86 -7.56
C GLY A 306 -10.25 15.59 -6.05
N LEU A 307 -10.82 14.48 -5.58
CA LEU A 307 -10.80 14.09 -4.17
C LEU A 307 -10.42 12.61 -4.03
N ILE A 308 -9.75 12.28 -2.93
CA ILE A 308 -9.56 10.91 -2.45
C ILE A 308 -10.89 10.43 -1.86
N ARG A 309 -11.41 9.33 -2.40
CA ARG A 309 -12.75 8.80 -2.11
C ARG A 309 -12.75 7.52 -1.29
N GLU A 310 -11.69 6.73 -1.41
CA GLU A 310 -11.60 5.40 -0.84
C GLU A 310 -10.12 5.04 -0.62
N HIS A 311 -9.83 4.31 0.44
CA HIS A 311 -8.47 4.01 0.86
C HIS A 311 -8.33 2.58 1.39
N TRP A 312 -7.36 1.84 0.84
CA TRP A 312 -6.90 0.55 1.35
C TRP A 312 -5.43 0.61 1.71
N ASP A 313 -5.01 -0.19 2.67
CA ASP A 313 -3.60 -0.32 3.03
C ASP A 313 -3.19 -1.76 3.36
N VAL A 314 -1.90 -2.03 3.11
CA VAL A 314 -1.19 -3.19 3.66
C VAL A 314 0.03 -2.69 4.42
N VAL A 315 0.02 -2.92 5.73
CA VAL A 315 1.09 -2.54 6.66
C VAL A 315 1.65 -3.82 7.29
N PRO A 316 2.86 -4.26 6.91
CA PRO A 316 3.44 -5.48 7.44
C PRO A 316 3.56 -5.45 8.96
N THR A 317 3.13 -6.53 9.60
CA THR A 317 3.39 -6.77 11.02
C THR A 317 4.83 -7.29 11.13
N SER A 318 5.78 -6.39 11.32
CA SER A 318 7.23 -6.65 11.50
C SER A 318 7.59 -8.02 12.07
#